data_AF-A0A920QRH6-F1
#
_entry.id   AF-A0A920QRH6-F1
#
_cell.length_a   1.000
_cell.length_b   1.000
_cell.length_c   1.000
_cell.angle_alpha   90.00
_cell.angle_beta   90.00
_cell.angle_gamma   90.00
#
_symmetry.space_group_name_H-M   'P 1'
#
loop_
_entity.id
_entity.type
_entity.pdbx_description
1 polymer ?
#
loop_
_entity_poly.entity_id
_entity_poly.type
_entity_poly.pdbx_seq_one_letter_code
_entity_poly.pdbx_strand_id
1 'polypeptide(L)'
;MPDLGFAVSLIAVSYVMGVLWYTLLGRNYTSWMRMAAFPLLAVIIGEALFGRYLAASVGEGLVFLNIHIYVALIATFVGSIVDIAVNWLAKEHPVPVVGVLKTS
;
A
#
# COMPACT_ATOMS: atom_id res chain seq x y z
N MET A 1 21.53 6.67 -1.69
CA MET A 1 21.16 5.24 -1.84
C MET A 1 20.15 4.96 -0.74
N PRO A 2 18.98 4.34 -1.00
CA PRO A 2 18.06 4.01 0.10
C PRO A 2 18.78 3.09 1.08
N ASP A 3 18.84 3.51 2.34
CA ASP A 3 19.39 2.71 3.43
C ASP A 3 18.49 1.48 3.64
N LEU A 4 19.09 0.32 3.91
CA LEU A 4 18.37 -0.91 4.26
C LEU A 4 17.35 -0.64 5.38
N GLY A 5 17.74 0.19 6.36
CA GLY A 5 16.86 0.59 7.46
C GLY A 5 15.57 1.28 6.98
N PHE A 6 15.66 2.13 5.97
CA PHE A 6 14.50 2.79 5.37
C PHE A 6 13.58 1.78 4.69
N ALA A 7 14.12 0.87 3.88
CA ALA A 7 13.31 -0.15 3.20
C ALA A 7 12.56 -1.05 4.20
N VAL A 8 13.23 -1.47 5.28
CA VAL A 8 12.60 -2.27 6.35
C VAL A 8 11.50 -1.48 7.05
N SER A 9 11.74 -0.20 7.39
CA SER A 9 10.72 0.64 8.01
C SER A 9 9.50 0.85 7.11
N LEU A 10 9.70 1.00 5.80
CA LEU A 10 8.64 1.19 4.85
C LEU A 10 7.73 -0.04 4.76
N ILE A 11 8.34 -1.24 4.73
CA ILE A 11 7.60 -2.51 4.77
C ILE A 11 6.83 -2.65 6.09
N ALA A 12 7.47 -2.33 7.23
CA ALA A 12 6.84 -2.42 8.54
C ALA A 12 5.63 -1.48 8.67
N VAL A 13 5.79 -0.21 8.29
CA VAL A 13 4.71 0.79 8.30
C VAL A 13 3.57 0.34 7.39
N SER A 14 3.89 -0.13 6.18
CA SER A 14 2.89 -0.61 5.22
C SER A 14 2.12 -1.80 5.74
N TYR A 15 2.80 -2.74 6.41
CA TYR A 15 2.14 -3.89 7.04
C TYR A 15 1.23 -3.46 8.19
N VAL A 16 1.70 -2.62 9.12
CA VAL A 16 0.90 -2.14 10.26
C VAL A 16 -0.33 -1.38 9.79
N MET A 17 -0.16 -0.49 8.80
CA MET A 17 -1.26 0.25 8.21
C MET A 17 -2.22 -0.65 7.42
N GLY A 18 -1.68 -1.65 6.72
CA GLY A 18 -2.49 -2.68 6.07
C GLY A 18 -3.35 -3.44 7.08
N VAL A 19 -2.75 -3.93 8.17
CA VAL A 19 -3.48 -4.59 9.27
C VAL A 19 -4.57 -3.67 9.81
N LEU A 20 -4.26 -2.39 10.06
CA LEU A 20 -5.25 -1.40 10.51
C LEU A 20 -6.43 -1.31 9.52
N TRP A 21 -6.16 -1.02 8.26
CA TRP A 21 -7.22 -0.75 7.28
C TRP A 21 -8.02 -1.99 6.92
N TYR A 22 -7.36 -3.12 6.67
CA TYR A 22 -8.07 -4.35 6.36
C TYR A 22 -8.96 -4.78 7.52
N THR A 23 -8.50 -4.65 8.77
CA THR A 23 -9.32 -4.93 9.96
C THR A 23 -10.54 -4.02 10.03
N LEU A 24 -10.36 -2.70 9.86
CA LEU A 24 -11.46 -1.72 9.86
C LEU A 24 -12.45 -1.94 8.71
N LEU A 25 -11.97 -2.40 7.55
CA LEU A 25 -12.77 -2.70 6.37
C LEU A 25 -13.37 -4.13 6.40
N GLY A 26 -13.25 -4.84 7.52
CA GLY A 26 -13.83 -6.17 7.71
C GLY A 26 -13.16 -7.28 6.87
N ARG A 27 -11.90 -7.10 6.48
CA ARG A 27 -11.08 -8.07 5.76
C ARG A 27 -9.99 -8.62 6.68
N ASN A 28 -9.88 -9.94 6.74
CA ASN A 28 -8.79 -10.61 7.46
C ASN A 28 -8.03 -11.51 6.49
N TYR A 29 -6.94 -11.00 5.93
CA TYR A 29 -6.06 -11.79 5.07
C TYR A 29 -5.01 -12.51 5.91
N THR A 30 -4.84 -13.81 5.68
CA THR A 30 -3.85 -14.63 6.38
C THR A 30 -2.42 -14.39 5.90
N SER A 31 -2.25 -13.86 4.69
CA SER A 31 -0.95 -13.57 4.10
C SER A 31 -0.47 -12.18 4.50
N TRP A 32 0.63 -12.11 5.25
CA TRP A 32 1.29 -10.86 5.61
C TRP A 32 1.71 -10.05 4.38
N MET A 33 2.10 -10.73 3.30
CA MET A 33 2.53 -10.11 2.05
C MET A 33 1.36 -9.40 1.36
N ARG A 34 0.16 -9.99 1.40
CA ARG A 34 -1.06 -9.34 0.90
C ARG A 34 -1.46 -8.15 1.75
N MET A 35 -1.35 -8.28 3.08
CA MET A 35 -1.58 -7.17 4.01
C MET A 35 -0.65 -5.99 3.75
N ALA A 36 0.58 -6.21 3.26
CA ALA A 36 1.55 -5.15 3.04
C ALA A 36 1.60 -4.61 1.60
N ALA A 37 1.37 -5.44 0.58
CA ALA A 37 1.71 -5.11 -0.82
C ALA A 37 0.99 -3.88 -1.38
N PHE A 38 -0.34 -3.84 -1.30
CA PHE A 38 -1.12 -2.70 -1.80
C PHE A 38 -0.90 -1.43 -0.98
N PRO A 39 -0.90 -1.48 0.37
CA PRO A 39 -0.49 -0.35 1.19
C PRO A 39 0.91 0.18 0.85
N LEU A 40 1.88 -0.71 0.63
CA LEU A 40 3.26 -0.35 0.28
C LEU A 40 3.35 0.38 -1.05
N LEU A 41 2.72 -0.16 -2.09
CA LEU A 41 2.68 0.48 -3.41
C LEU A 41 2.02 1.85 -3.32
N ALA A 42 0.92 1.95 -2.57
CA ALA A 42 0.22 3.21 -2.42
C ALA A 42 1.08 4.25 -1.69
N VAL A 43 1.81 3.88 -0.63
CA VAL A 43 2.73 4.80 0.07
C VAL A 43 3.81 5.30 -0.87
N ILE A 44 4.44 4.42 -1.66
CA ILE A 44 5.48 4.81 -2.63
C ILE A 44 4.91 5.82 -3.64
N ILE A 45 3.73 5.54 -4.19
CA ILE A 45 3.06 6.44 -5.15
C ILE A 45 2.66 7.76 -4.46
N GLY A 46 2.10 7.67 -3.26
CA GLY A 46 1.67 8.83 -2.47
C GLY A 46 2.83 9.75 -2.15
N GLU A 47 3.96 9.22 -1.69
CA GLU A 47 5.18 9.99 -1.44
C GLU A 47 5.75 10.60 -2.73
N ALA A 48 5.74 9.85 -3.84
CA ALA A 48 6.21 10.35 -5.13
C ALA A 48 5.37 11.52 -5.67
N LEU A 49 4.05 11.47 -5.47
CA LEU A 49 3.11 12.48 -5.96
C LEU A 49 3.00 13.67 -5.01
N PHE A 50 2.83 13.43 -3.71
CA PHE A 50 2.53 14.46 -2.72
C PHE A 50 3.76 14.97 -1.98
N GLY A 51 4.88 14.25 -1.99
CA GLY A 51 6.12 14.68 -1.33
C GLY A 51 6.62 16.03 -1.85
N ARG A 52 6.40 16.34 -3.14
CA ARG A 52 6.76 17.64 -3.74
C ARG A 52 5.87 18.79 -3.27
N TYR A 53 4.58 18.53 -3.06
CA TYR A 53 3.61 19.54 -2.61
C TYR A 53 3.76 19.81 -1.11
N LEU A 54 4.04 18.79 -0.31
CA LEU A 54 4.25 18.90 1.13
C LEU A 54 5.61 19.51 1.49
N ALA A 55 6.64 19.30 0.67
CA ALA A 55 7.93 19.97 0.83
C ALA A 55 7.90 21.47 0.51
N ALA A 56 6.90 21.94 -0.25
CA ALA A 56 6.79 23.34 -0.69
C ALA A 56 5.99 24.24 0.27
N SER A 57 5.19 23.67 1.18
CA SER A 57 4.49 24.42 2.22
C SER A 57 5.31 24.46 3.51
N VAL A 58 5.66 25.66 3.96
CA VAL A 58 6.50 25.93 5.13
C VAL A 58 5.80 25.50 6.43
N GLY A 59 6.34 24.46 7.10
CA GLY A 59 5.99 24.02 8.45
C GLY A 59 5.45 22.58 8.56
N GLU A 60 6.20 21.70 9.24
CA GLU A 60 5.68 20.56 10.03
C GLU A 60 4.78 19.51 9.34
N GLY A 61 5.23 18.90 8.24
CA GLY A 61 4.78 17.54 7.96
C GLY A 61 5.24 16.63 9.11
N LEU A 62 4.34 15.89 9.75
CA LEU A 62 4.72 14.86 10.74
C LEU A 62 5.48 13.75 9.99
N VAL A 63 6.79 13.94 9.81
CA VAL A 63 7.67 13.03 9.08
C VAL A 63 8.30 12.07 10.08
N PHE A 64 8.10 10.78 9.88
CA PHE A 64 8.72 9.73 10.69
C PHE A 64 9.49 8.81 9.76
N LEU A 65 10.80 8.64 10.02
CA LEU A 65 11.69 7.82 9.20
C LEU A 65 11.67 8.20 7.70
N ASN A 66 11.62 9.50 7.37
CA ASN A 66 11.51 10.03 6.00
C ASN A 66 10.19 9.71 5.27
N ILE A 67 9.12 9.37 6.00
CA ILE A 67 7.78 9.14 5.45
C ILE A 67 6.84 10.18 6.06
N HIS A 68 6.04 10.85 5.24
CA HIS A 68 5.02 11.78 5.71
C HIS A 68 3.84 10.96 6.24
N ILE A 69 3.59 10.99 7.56
CA ILE A 69 2.58 10.14 8.20
C ILE A 69 1.19 10.33 7.59
N TYR A 70 0.80 11.55 7.26
CA TYR A 70 -0.51 11.81 6.62
C TYR A 70 -0.60 11.23 5.21
N VAL A 71 0.50 11.27 4.45
CA VAL A 71 0.57 10.64 3.13
C VAL A 71 0.49 9.14 3.28
N ALA A 72 1.27 8.55 4.18
CA ALA A 72 1.22 7.12 4.45
C ALA A 72 -0.19 6.69 4.87
N LEU A 73 -0.85 7.42 5.77
CA LEU A 73 -2.19 7.10 6.25
C LEU A 73 -3.22 7.10 5.11
N ILE A 74 -3.29 8.20 4.34
CA ILE A 74 -4.25 8.35 3.23
C ILE A 74 -3.91 7.37 2.10
N ALA A 75 -2.64 7.26 1.74
CA ALA A 75 -2.23 6.39 0.64
C ALA A 75 -2.48 4.92 0.97
N THR A 76 -2.12 4.45 2.16
CA THR A 76 -2.40 3.06 2.57
C THR A 76 -3.89 2.76 2.63
N PHE A 77 -4.72 3.73 3.02
CA PHE A 77 -6.18 3.60 2.96
C PHE A 77 -6.67 3.41 1.52
N VAL A 78 -6.25 4.28 0.61
CA VAL A 78 -6.59 4.19 -0.82
C VAL A 78 -6.10 2.86 -1.40
N GLY A 79 -4.86 2.47 -1.11
CA GLY A 79 -4.30 1.19 -1.54
C GLY A 79 -5.12 -0.01 -1.06
N SER A 80 -5.58 0.02 0.20
CA SER A 80 -6.44 -1.03 0.76
C SER A 80 -7.80 -1.10 0.09
N ILE A 81 -8.41 0.05 -0.24
CA ILE A 81 -9.65 0.12 -1.02
C ILE A 81 -9.44 -0.44 -2.43
N VAL A 82 -8.33 -0.07 -3.09
CA VAL A 82 -7.99 -0.57 -4.42
C VAL A 82 -7.84 -2.09 -4.41
N ASP A 83 -7.15 -2.66 -3.43
CA ASP A 83 -7.08 -4.13 -3.28
C ASP A 83 -8.49 -4.74 -3.17
N ILE A 84 -9.35 -4.19 -2.31
CA ILE A 84 -10.71 -4.71 -2.14
C ILE A 84 -11.51 -4.59 -3.45
N ALA A 85 -11.41 -3.46 -4.15
CA ALA A 85 -12.07 -3.23 -5.42
C ALA A 85 -11.59 -4.20 -6.50
N VAL A 86 -10.27 -4.41 -6.62
CA VAL A 86 -9.68 -5.38 -7.55
C VAL A 86 -10.14 -6.80 -7.24
N ASN A 87 -10.17 -7.19 -5.96
CA ASN A 87 -10.65 -8.50 -5.55
C ASN A 87 -12.15 -8.71 -5.80
N TRP A 88 -12.94 -7.65 -5.69
CA TRP A 88 -14.35 -7.69 -6.02
C TRP A 88 -14.56 -7.81 -7.53
N LEU A 89 -13.87 -6.96 -8.32
CA LEU A 89 -13.91 -6.99 -9.77
C LEU A 89 -13.47 -8.35 -10.34
N ALA A 90 -12.41 -8.94 -9.80
CA ALA A 90 -11.92 -10.25 -10.22
C ALA A 90 -12.92 -11.39 -9.95
N LYS A 91 -13.83 -11.22 -8.97
CA LYS A 91 -14.90 -12.19 -8.70
C LYS A 91 -16.08 -12.03 -9.65
N GLU A 92 -16.43 -10.79 -10.01
CA GLU A 92 -17.53 -10.51 -10.93
C GLU A 92 -17.14 -10.79 -12.39
N HIS A 93 -15.90 -10.52 -12.74
CA HIS A 93 -15.32 -10.78 -14.05
C HIS A 93 -14.15 -11.75 -13.90
N PRO A 94 -14.42 -13.05 -13.69
CA PRO A 94 -13.37 -14.06 -13.64
C PRO A 94 -12.63 -14.00 -14.98
N VAL A 95 -11.41 -13.50 -14.96
CA VAL A 95 -10.55 -13.49 -16.14
C VAL A 95 -10.36 -14.96 -16.51
N PRO A 96 -10.75 -15.40 -17.73
CA PRO A 96 -10.47 -16.76 -18.13
C PRO A 96 -8.96 -16.92 -18.05
N VAL A 97 -8.51 -17.85 -17.20
CA VAL A 97 -7.12 -18.29 -17.18
C VAL A 97 -6.87 -18.84 -18.58
N VAL A 98 -6.33 -18.01 -19.47
CA VAL A 98 -5.86 -18.46 -20.78
C VAL A 98 -4.89 -19.59 -20.45
N GLY A 99 -5.20 -20.79 -20.92
CA GLY A 99 -4.48 -22.02 -20.62
C GLY A 99 -3.07 -22.03 -21.21
N VAL A 100 -2.19 -21.17 -20.70
CA VAL A 100 -0.79 -21.05 -21.13
C VAL A 100 0.12 -22.05 -20.39
N LEU A 101 -0.40 -22.85 -19.45
CA LEU A 101 0.39 -23.80 -18.65
C LEU A 101 -0.04 -25.26 -18.80
N LYS A 102 -0.50 -25.68 -20.00
CA LYS A 102 -0.72 -27.12 -20.28
C LYS A 102 0.10 -27.69 -21.44
N THR A 103 1.17 -27.01 -21.85
CA THR A 103 2.15 -27.54 -22.79
C THR A 103 3.56 -27.17 -22.34
N SER A 104 4.10 -27.91 -21.37
CA SER A 104 5.54 -28.17 -21.19
C SER A 104 5.69 -29.35 -20.24
#